data_AF-A0A1X1ZUC1-F1
#
_entry.id   AF-A0A1X1ZUC1-F1
#
_cell.length_a   1.000
_cell.length_b   1.000
_cell.length_c   1.000
_cell.angle_alpha   90.00
_cell.angle_beta   90.00
_cell.angle_gamma   90.00
#
_symmetry.space_group_name_H-M   'P 1'
#
loop_
_entity.id
_entity.type
_entity.pdbx_description
1 polymer ?
#
loop_
_entity_poly.entity_id
_entity_poly.type
_entity_poly.pdbx_seq_one_letter_code
_entity_poly.pdbx_strand_id
1 'polypeptide(L)'
;MTNPSMAQAVAALSRGHSLFVGHDGGAGLGDTPAQTYGRADGMRRATGPLPRYVAAHSQASAERLRRLADTDDTLAALLARARAERARGRVATRHTLDAALADAMPATDTPIGRRDAMARMAGRLRAQHGHIVRSRASARVLTERLRHLRYPRRRGYAGTGHAAVVAAIRKALDIKGIHDPAARARWERGMDLVARRESNYDANAVNGWDVNAARGTPSRGAWQFIAPTFAAYHEPGTSHSIHDLVAQACAFINYARGHYGVAADASNLAVRIQQADPRRAPRGY
;
A
#
# COMPACT_ATOMS: atom_id res chain seq x y z
N MET A 1 35.06 46.00 -20.00
CA MET A 1 35.32 45.06 -18.89
C MET A 1 34.01 44.79 -18.16
N THR A 2 33.55 43.54 -18.11
CA THR A 2 32.29 43.17 -17.44
C THR A 2 32.41 43.37 -15.92
N ASN A 3 31.45 44.06 -15.31
CA ASN A 3 31.44 44.37 -13.88
C ASN A 3 31.32 43.05 -13.07
N PRO A 4 32.24 42.74 -12.13
CA PRO A 4 32.27 41.45 -11.43
C PRO A 4 30.98 41.15 -10.64
N SER A 5 30.30 42.19 -10.16
CA SER A 5 28.98 42.08 -9.49
C SER A 5 27.88 41.56 -10.43
N MET A 6 27.90 41.94 -11.70
CA MET A 6 26.92 41.47 -12.69
C MET A 6 27.19 40.03 -13.12
N ALA A 7 28.45 39.65 -13.29
CA ALA A 7 28.82 38.27 -13.57
C ALA A 7 28.34 37.32 -12.46
N GLN A 8 28.49 37.73 -11.19
CA GLN A 8 27.97 36.97 -10.04
C GLN A 8 26.43 36.88 -10.04
N ALA A 9 25.74 37.96 -10.40
CA ALA A 9 24.28 37.97 -10.49
C ALA A 9 23.76 37.02 -11.58
N VAL A 10 24.36 37.03 -12.78
CA VAL A 10 24.02 36.09 -13.86
C VAL A 10 24.31 34.65 -13.45
N ALA A 11 25.44 34.39 -12.77
CA ALA A 11 25.74 33.07 -12.23
C ALA A 11 24.71 32.60 -11.20
N ALA A 12 24.19 33.51 -10.35
CA ALA A 12 23.12 33.19 -9.42
C ALA A 12 21.79 32.87 -10.13
N LEU A 13 21.43 33.63 -11.17
CA LEU A 13 20.26 33.34 -12.00
C LEU A 13 20.36 31.98 -12.69
N SER A 14 21.55 31.66 -13.23
CA SER A 14 21.85 30.37 -13.85
C SER A 14 21.72 29.20 -12.88
N ARG A 15 22.28 29.31 -11.66
CA ARG A 15 22.07 28.31 -10.60
C ARG A 15 20.60 28.18 -10.20
N GLY A 16 19.86 29.29 -10.16
CA GLY A 16 18.42 29.25 -9.91
C GLY A 16 17.65 28.48 -10.98
N HIS A 17 18.02 28.65 -12.25
CA HIS A 17 17.42 27.93 -13.36
C HIS A 17 17.77 26.43 -13.35
N SER A 18 19.02 26.06 -13.02
CA SER A 18 19.46 24.67 -13.01
C SER A 18 18.68 23.78 -12.03
N LEU A 19 18.09 24.35 -10.97
CA LEU A 19 17.17 23.65 -10.06
C LEU A 19 15.95 23.02 -10.77
N PHE A 20 15.59 23.53 -11.95
CA PHE A 20 14.44 23.06 -12.73
C PHE A 20 14.84 22.14 -13.88
N VAL A 21 16.14 21.98 -14.15
CA VAL A 21 16.68 21.18 -15.26
C VAL A 21 16.97 19.76 -14.76
N GLY A 22 16.38 18.76 -15.40
CA GLY A 22 16.61 17.35 -15.08
C GLY A 22 15.53 16.46 -15.71
N HIS A 23 15.77 15.15 -15.75
CA HIS A 23 14.86 14.20 -16.39
C HIS A 23 13.57 14.03 -15.57
N ASP A 24 12.45 13.86 -16.26
CA ASP A 24 11.21 13.43 -15.62
C ASP A 24 11.31 11.91 -15.45
N GLY A 25 11.52 11.46 -14.21
CA GLY A 25 11.61 10.04 -13.90
C GLY A 25 10.30 9.34 -14.24
N GLY A 26 10.31 8.60 -15.35
CA GLY A 26 9.31 7.59 -15.70
C GLY A 26 8.00 8.14 -16.26
N ALA A 27 7.50 7.45 -17.30
CA ALA A 27 6.11 7.52 -17.72
C ALA A 27 5.21 7.47 -16.48
N GLY A 28 4.15 8.28 -16.45
CA GLY A 28 3.18 8.27 -15.33
C GLY A 28 2.50 6.91 -15.16
N LEU A 29 1.38 6.88 -14.44
CA LEU A 29 0.63 5.64 -14.25
C LEU A 29 0.06 5.04 -15.56
N GLY A 30 0.18 5.73 -16.70
CA GLY A 30 -0.29 5.26 -18.01
C GLY A 30 -1.78 4.92 -17.96
N ASP A 31 -2.14 3.81 -18.61
CA ASP A 31 -3.53 3.32 -18.64
C ASP A 31 -3.91 2.47 -17.42
N THR A 32 -3.03 2.32 -16.43
CA THR A 32 -3.25 1.46 -15.26
C THR A 32 -4.56 1.76 -14.51
N PRO A 33 -4.92 3.03 -14.24
CA PRO A 33 -6.20 3.35 -13.59
C PRO A 33 -7.39 2.92 -14.45
N ALA A 34 -7.35 3.22 -15.75
CA ALA A 34 -8.41 2.86 -16.71
C ALA A 34 -8.59 1.35 -16.84
N GLN A 35 -7.50 0.57 -16.86
CA GLN A 35 -7.55 -0.88 -16.86
C GLN A 35 -8.18 -1.44 -15.58
N THR A 36 -7.89 -0.82 -14.43
CA THR A 36 -8.43 -1.23 -13.13
C THR A 36 -9.92 -0.91 -13.02
N TYR A 37 -10.37 0.24 -13.54
CA TYR A 37 -11.79 0.55 -13.72
C TYR A 37 -12.49 -0.44 -14.64
N GLY A 38 -11.91 -0.71 -15.81
CA GLY A 38 -12.46 -1.66 -16.78
C GLY A 38 -12.65 -3.05 -16.17
N ARG A 39 -11.67 -3.51 -15.38
CA ARG A 39 -11.77 -4.77 -14.63
C ARG A 39 -12.89 -4.74 -13.58
N ALA A 40 -13.00 -3.66 -12.82
CA ALA A 40 -14.05 -3.50 -11.82
C ALA A 40 -15.45 -3.50 -12.45
N ASP A 41 -15.62 -2.83 -13.59
CA ASP A 41 -16.88 -2.76 -14.32
C ASP A 41 -17.22 -4.08 -15.00
N GLY A 42 -16.22 -4.79 -15.53
CA GLY A 42 -16.38 -6.16 -16.02
C GLY A 42 -16.94 -7.09 -14.95
N MET A 43 -16.43 -7.01 -13.71
CA MET A 43 -16.92 -7.83 -12.59
C MET A 43 -18.37 -7.51 -12.19
N ARG A 44 -18.81 -6.26 -12.33
CA ARG A 44 -20.21 -5.86 -12.09
C ARG A 44 -21.15 -6.26 -13.21
N ARG A 45 -20.68 -6.20 -14.46
CA ARG A 45 -21.46 -6.55 -15.65
C ARG A 45 -21.52 -8.06 -15.90
N ALA A 46 -20.68 -8.86 -15.25
CA ALA A 46 -20.75 -10.31 -15.28
C ALA A 46 -22.05 -10.80 -14.61
N THR A 47 -23.14 -10.78 -15.36
CA THR A 47 -24.47 -11.24 -14.97
C THR A 47 -24.67 -12.69 -15.42
N GLY A 48 -24.06 -13.62 -14.69
CA GLY A 48 -24.44 -15.04 -14.72
C GLY A 48 -25.20 -15.41 -13.44
N PRO A 49 -25.93 -16.54 -13.40
CA PRO A 49 -26.54 -17.03 -12.17
C PRO A 49 -25.44 -17.47 -11.19
N LEU A 50 -24.93 -16.50 -10.42
CA LEU A 50 -23.95 -16.73 -9.36
C LEU A 50 -24.68 -16.99 -8.04
N PRO A 51 -24.23 -17.96 -7.23
CA PRO A 51 -24.70 -18.09 -5.85
C PRO A 51 -24.57 -16.77 -5.09
N ARG A 52 -25.54 -16.42 -4.22
CA ARG A 52 -25.58 -15.12 -3.49
C ARG A 52 -24.25 -14.75 -2.84
N TYR A 53 -23.54 -15.71 -2.26
CA TYR A 53 -22.25 -15.47 -1.61
C TYR A 53 -21.15 -15.05 -2.60
N VAL A 54 -21.13 -15.64 -3.81
CA VAL A 54 -20.19 -15.30 -4.89
C VAL A 54 -20.52 -13.92 -5.45
N ALA A 55 -21.81 -13.62 -5.64
CA ALA A 55 -22.27 -12.31 -6.08
C ALA A 55 -21.85 -11.19 -5.10
N ALA A 56 -22.04 -11.39 -3.80
CA ALA A 56 -21.61 -10.44 -2.77
C ALA A 56 -20.08 -10.25 -2.74
N HIS A 57 -19.30 -11.32 -2.89
CA HIS A 57 -17.83 -11.22 -2.95
C HIS A 57 -17.35 -10.52 -4.22
N SER A 58 -18.00 -10.77 -5.36
CA SER A 58 -17.71 -10.09 -6.63
C SER A 58 -17.97 -8.59 -6.52
N GLN A 59 -19.13 -8.21 -5.96
CA GLN A 59 -19.47 -6.80 -5.70
C GLN A 59 -18.46 -6.11 -4.78
N ALA A 60 -18.12 -6.72 -3.64
CA ALA A 60 -17.14 -6.17 -2.70
C ALA A 60 -15.73 -6.02 -3.33
N SER A 61 -15.35 -6.95 -4.20
CA SER A 61 -14.09 -6.91 -4.95
C SER A 61 -14.10 -5.80 -6.02
N ALA A 62 -15.20 -5.66 -6.76
CA ALA A 62 -15.39 -4.61 -7.76
C ALA A 62 -15.42 -3.20 -7.15
N GLU A 63 -15.99 -3.04 -5.96
CA GLU A 63 -15.93 -1.78 -5.21
C GLU A 63 -14.51 -1.47 -4.73
N ARG A 64 -13.75 -2.49 -4.30
CA ARG A 64 -12.36 -2.30 -3.88
C ARG A 64 -11.48 -1.88 -5.05
N LEU A 65 -11.63 -2.52 -6.21
CA LEU A 65 -10.91 -2.14 -7.43
C LEU A 65 -11.24 -0.71 -7.86
N ARG A 66 -12.51 -0.28 -7.77
CA ARG A 66 -12.88 1.13 -7.99
C ARG A 66 -12.14 2.07 -7.05
N ARG A 67 -12.19 1.83 -5.74
CA ARG A 67 -11.49 2.68 -4.75
C ARG A 67 -9.98 2.75 -4.97
N LEU A 68 -9.37 1.68 -5.46
CA LEU A 68 -7.96 1.67 -5.85
C LEU A 68 -7.74 2.56 -7.08
N ALA A 69 -8.56 2.40 -8.12
CA ALA A 69 -8.51 3.21 -9.33
C ALA A 69 -8.74 4.71 -9.05
N ASP A 70 -9.70 5.05 -8.18
CA ASP A 70 -9.94 6.43 -7.69
C ASP A 70 -8.68 7.03 -7.04
N THR A 71 -7.97 6.21 -6.26
CA THR A 71 -6.72 6.61 -5.58
C THR A 71 -5.58 6.79 -6.59
N ASP A 72 -5.49 5.90 -7.57
CA ASP A 72 -4.51 5.99 -8.66
C ASP A 72 -4.75 7.21 -9.56
N ASP A 73 -6.01 7.55 -9.87
CA ASP A 73 -6.36 8.79 -10.59
C ASP A 73 -5.93 10.03 -9.82
N THR A 74 -6.16 10.04 -8.50
CA THR A 74 -5.71 11.14 -7.63
C THR A 74 -4.19 11.25 -7.64
N LEU A 75 -3.46 10.13 -7.59
CA LEU A 75 -2.01 10.10 -7.71
C LEU A 75 -1.55 10.62 -9.08
N ALA A 76 -2.19 10.19 -10.16
CA ALA A 76 -1.87 10.63 -11.52
C ALA A 76 -2.04 12.15 -11.67
N ALA A 77 -3.15 12.70 -11.17
CA ALA A 77 -3.41 14.14 -11.17
C ALA A 77 -2.36 14.93 -10.37
N LEU A 78 -1.94 14.42 -9.20
CA LEU A 78 -0.90 15.06 -8.38
C LEU A 78 0.46 15.07 -9.09
N LEU A 79 0.84 13.95 -9.71
CA LEU A 79 2.08 13.84 -10.49
C LEU A 79 2.05 14.74 -11.72
N ALA A 80 0.92 14.80 -12.44
CA ALA A 80 0.74 15.71 -13.56
C ALA A 80 0.87 17.18 -13.13
N ARG A 81 0.28 17.55 -11.97
CA ARG A 81 0.41 18.89 -11.42
C ARG A 81 1.85 19.22 -11.04
N ALA A 82 2.58 18.28 -10.42
CA ALA A 82 3.99 18.46 -10.08
C ALA A 82 4.85 18.76 -11.32
N ARG A 83 4.64 18.01 -12.41
CA ARG A 83 5.32 18.23 -13.70
C ARG A 83 4.98 19.59 -14.30
N ALA A 84 3.71 19.98 -14.29
CA ALA A 84 3.28 21.29 -14.78
C ALA A 84 3.90 22.46 -14.00
N GLU A 85 3.95 22.38 -12.66
CA GLU A 85 4.60 23.42 -11.83
C GLU A 85 6.11 23.51 -12.10
N ARG A 86 6.79 22.37 -12.24
CA ARG A 86 8.22 22.33 -12.62
C ARG A 86 8.44 22.98 -13.99
N ALA A 87 7.61 22.65 -14.99
CA ALA A 87 7.70 23.22 -16.32
C ALA A 87 7.50 24.74 -16.32
N ARG A 88 6.50 25.24 -15.58
CA ARG A 88 6.29 26.69 -15.39
C ARG A 88 7.48 27.37 -14.73
N GLY A 89 8.03 26.76 -13.68
CA GLY A 89 9.25 27.25 -13.02
C GLY A 89 10.45 27.29 -13.96
N ARG A 90 10.64 26.26 -14.79
CA ARG A 90 11.70 26.22 -15.81
C ARG A 90 11.56 27.35 -16.82
N VAL A 91 10.37 27.55 -17.39
CA VAL A 91 10.11 28.62 -18.38
C VAL A 91 10.33 30.00 -17.77
N ALA A 92 9.76 30.26 -16.59
CA ALA A 92 9.86 31.57 -15.94
C ALA A 92 11.30 31.91 -15.51
N THR A 93 12.03 30.94 -14.97
CA THR A 93 13.44 31.13 -14.59
C THR A 93 14.36 31.29 -15.79
N ARG A 94 14.04 30.61 -16.90
CA ARG A 94 14.75 30.74 -18.17
C ARG A 94 14.54 32.12 -18.78
N HIS A 95 13.30 32.59 -18.86
CA HIS A 95 12.97 33.92 -19.34
C HIS A 95 13.72 35.02 -18.57
N THR A 96 13.78 34.90 -17.23
CA THR A 96 14.52 35.85 -16.38
C THR A 96 16.02 35.85 -16.67
N LEU A 97 16.61 34.67 -16.88
CA LEU A 97 18.02 34.50 -17.23
C LEU A 97 18.34 35.03 -18.63
N ASP A 98 17.55 34.66 -19.64
CA ASP A 98 17.73 35.11 -21.02
C ASP A 98 17.62 36.63 -21.11
N ALA A 99 16.65 37.22 -20.42
CA ALA A 99 16.50 38.66 -20.39
C ALA A 99 17.63 39.36 -19.62
N ALA A 100 18.33 38.68 -18.70
CA ALA A 100 19.54 39.20 -18.05
C ALA A 100 20.77 39.12 -18.97
N LEU A 101 20.88 38.06 -19.77
CA LEU A 101 21.96 37.86 -20.76
C LEU A 101 21.79 38.81 -21.95
N ALA A 102 20.56 39.11 -22.35
CA ALA A 102 20.21 40.01 -23.45
C ALA A 102 20.18 41.49 -23.08
N ASP A 103 20.37 41.86 -21.81
CA ASP A 103 20.48 43.26 -21.35
C ASP A 103 21.82 43.82 -21.84
N ALA A 104 21.91 44.12 -23.15
CA ALA A 104 23.03 44.81 -23.76
C ALA A 104 23.09 46.19 -23.14
N MET A 105 24.08 46.44 -22.30
CA MET A 105 24.16 47.64 -21.46
C MET A 105 24.60 48.86 -22.30
N PRO A 106 23.70 49.75 -22.76
CA PRO A 106 24.07 50.81 -23.68
C PRO A 106 24.55 52.08 -22.95
N ALA A 107 24.44 52.12 -21.61
CA ALA A 107 24.59 53.32 -20.79
C ALA A 107 25.52 53.16 -19.57
N THR A 108 26.43 52.17 -19.58
CA THR A 108 27.39 51.92 -18.48
C THR A 108 28.32 53.07 -18.16
N ASP A 109 28.47 54.00 -19.11
CA ASP A 109 29.46 55.07 -18.99
C ASP A 109 28.91 56.27 -18.20
N THR A 110 27.60 56.24 -17.87
CA THR A 110 26.99 57.24 -16.99
C THR A 110 26.68 56.67 -15.60
N PRO A 111 26.78 57.46 -14.52
CA PRO A 111 26.35 57.03 -13.18
C PRO A 111 24.88 56.59 -13.14
N ILE A 112 24.00 57.26 -13.90
CA ILE A 112 22.57 56.95 -13.93
C ILE A 112 22.29 55.62 -14.64
N GLY A 113 22.94 55.35 -15.78
CA GLY A 113 22.78 54.08 -16.49
C GLY A 113 23.33 52.88 -15.70
N ARG A 114 24.40 53.07 -14.91
CA ARG A 114 24.88 52.04 -13.95
C ARG A 114 23.85 51.74 -12.86
N ARG A 115 23.23 52.77 -12.29
CA ARG A 115 22.19 52.62 -11.26
C ARG A 115 20.97 51.89 -11.82
N ASP A 116 20.50 52.27 -13.01
CA ASP A 116 19.34 51.64 -13.63
C ASP A 116 19.60 50.18 -13.99
N ALA A 117 20.79 49.87 -14.50
CA ALA A 117 21.18 48.49 -14.80
C ALA A 117 21.25 47.62 -13.52
N MET A 118 21.78 48.16 -12.42
CA MET A 118 21.75 47.49 -11.12
C MET A 118 20.31 47.29 -10.61
N ALA A 119 19.43 48.29 -10.76
CA ALA A 119 18.04 48.19 -10.35
C ALA A 119 17.27 47.11 -11.13
N ARG A 120 17.47 47.02 -12.45
CA ARG A 120 16.90 45.94 -13.29
C ARG A 120 17.42 44.57 -12.86
N MET A 121 18.74 44.43 -12.66
CA MET A 121 19.33 43.16 -12.20
C MET A 121 18.78 42.74 -10.83
N ALA A 122 18.65 43.67 -9.89
CA ALA A 122 18.04 43.41 -8.58
C ALA A 122 16.56 42.99 -8.70
N GLY A 123 15.82 43.56 -9.65
CA GLY A 123 14.46 43.13 -9.98
C GLY A 123 14.40 41.69 -10.49
N ARG A 124 15.31 41.32 -11.40
CA ARG A 124 15.43 39.95 -11.95
C ARG A 124 15.79 38.93 -10.86
N LEU A 125 16.74 39.25 -9.97
CA LEU A 125 17.10 38.39 -8.85
C LEU A 125 15.91 38.17 -7.90
N ARG A 126 15.14 39.21 -7.58
CA ARG A 126 13.92 39.10 -6.78
C ARG A 126 12.85 38.26 -7.46
N ALA A 127 12.65 38.44 -8.77
CA ALA A 127 11.72 37.62 -9.55
C ALA A 127 12.13 36.14 -9.53
N GLN A 128 13.41 35.84 -9.80
CA GLN A 128 13.97 34.49 -9.76
C GLN A 128 13.77 33.83 -8.40
N HIS A 129 14.09 34.55 -7.32
CA HIS A 129 13.85 34.10 -5.95
C HIS A 129 12.36 33.79 -5.71
N GLY A 130 11.47 34.67 -6.15
CA GLY A 130 10.02 34.45 -6.05
C GLY A 130 9.54 33.18 -6.77
N HIS A 131 10.06 32.88 -7.96
CA HIS A 131 9.74 31.63 -8.67
C HIS A 131 10.21 30.39 -7.89
N ILE A 132 11.41 30.43 -7.33
CA ILE A 132 11.98 29.33 -6.53
C ILE A 132 11.16 29.11 -5.25
N VAL A 133 10.81 30.18 -4.53
CA VAL A 133 10.02 30.08 -3.30
C VAL A 133 8.62 29.53 -3.57
N ARG A 134 7.93 30.01 -4.62
CA ARG A 134 6.60 29.48 -5.01
C ARG A 134 6.66 28.03 -5.43
N SER A 135 7.68 27.63 -6.19
CA SER A 135 7.91 26.24 -6.57
C SER A 135 8.10 25.36 -5.33
N ARG A 136 8.94 25.80 -4.38
CA ARG A 136 9.18 25.08 -3.12
C ARG A 136 7.92 24.95 -2.26
N ALA A 137 7.12 26.01 -2.15
CA ALA A 137 5.84 25.98 -1.44
C ALA A 137 4.86 24.99 -2.07
N SER A 138 4.73 25.03 -3.41
CA SER A 138 3.87 24.11 -4.16
C SER A 138 4.33 22.65 -4.02
N ALA A 139 5.63 22.40 -4.09
CA ALA A 139 6.21 21.07 -3.89
C ALA A 139 5.89 20.52 -2.49
N ARG A 140 5.96 21.34 -1.44
CA ARG A 140 5.58 20.93 -0.08
C ARG A 140 4.10 20.51 -0.01
N VAL A 141 3.21 21.30 -0.58
CA VAL A 141 1.77 20.98 -0.60
C VAL A 141 1.51 19.67 -1.34
N LEU A 142 2.15 19.46 -2.49
CA LEU A 142 2.01 18.23 -3.26
C LEU A 142 2.57 17.02 -2.51
N THR A 143 3.71 17.16 -1.84
CA THR A 143 4.28 16.10 -0.99
C THR A 143 3.35 15.73 0.16
N GLU A 144 2.73 16.70 0.85
CA GLU A 144 1.75 16.40 1.90
C GLU A 144 0.52 15.69 1.35
N ARG A 145 0.00 16.13 0.19
CA ARG A 145 -1.10 15.43 -0.49
C ARG A 145 -0.74 14.00 -0.86
N LEU A 146 0.49 13.77 -1.35
CA LEU A 146 1.00 12.43 -1.63
C LEU A 146 1.11 11.58 -0.35
N ARG A 147 1.55 12.15 0.78
CA ARG A 147 1.61 11.45 2.07
C ARG A 147 0.23 11.08 2.60
N HIS A 148 -0.78 11.89 2.30
CA HIS A 148 -2.16 11.67 2.69
C HIS A 148 -2.95 10.77 1.72
N LEU A 149 -2.37 10.35 0.59
CA LEU A 149 -2.99 9.33 -0.27
C LEU A 149 -3.19 8.05 0.53
N ARG A 150 -4.45 7.78 0.85
CA ARG A 150 -4.87 6.57 1.54
C ARG A 150 -5.22 5.52 0.51
N TYR A 151 -4.23 4.75 0.09
CA TYR A 151 -4.56 3.44 -0.46
C TYR A 151 -5.32 2.65 0.60
N PRO A 152 -6.46 2.02 0.26
CA PRO A 152 -7.13 1.12 1.18
C PRO A 152 -6.14 0.03 1.57
N ARG A 153 -5.47 0.23 2.71
CA ARG A 153 -4.62 -0.77 3.32
C ARG A 153 -5.51 -1.98 3.52
N ARG A 154 -5.01 -3.11 3.05
CA ARG A 154 -5.59 -4.43 3.23
C ARG A 154 -5.82 -4.69 4.73
N ARG A 155 -6.96 -4.25 5.25
CA ARG A 155 -7.44 -4.61 6.59
C ARG A 155 -8.05 -6.00 6.44
N GLY A 156 -7.18 -6.99 6.63
CA GLY A 156 -7.43 -8.41 6.48
C GLY A 156 -6.13 -9.07 6.10
N TYR A 157 -5.60 -9.93 6.97
CA TYR A 157 -4.44 -10.78 6.69
C TYR A 157 -4.82 -11.76 5.57
N ALA A 158 -4.83 -11.27 4.33
CA ALA A 158 -5.10 -12.09 3.16
C ALA A 158 -3.79 -12.51 2.46
N GLY A 159 -2.65 -12.40 3.15
CA GLY A 159 -1.43 -13.07 2.67
C GLY A 159 -1.61 -14.58 2.77
N THR A 160 -1.13 -15.31 1.77
CA THR A 160 -0.89 -16.75 1.89
C THR A 160 0.57 -16.97 2.27
N GLY A 161 0.93 -18.13 2.82
CA GLY A 161 2.30 -18.47 3.20
C GLY A 161 2.64 -18.27 4.68
N HIS A 162 3.78 -18.85 5.08
CA HIS A 162 4.19 -19.02 6.49
C HIS A 162 4.18 -17.70 7.29
N ALA A 163 4.76 -16.61 6.76
CA ALA A 163 4.82 -15.34 7.47
C ALA A 163 3.41 -14.75 7.77
N ALA A 164 2.46 -14.93 6.86
CA ALA A 164 1.10 -14.45 7.03
C ALA A 164 0.35 -15.27 8.09
N VAL A 165 0.54 -16.59 8.08
CA VAL A 165 -0.02 -17.51 9.09
C VAL A 165 0.52 -17.19 10.48
N VAL A 166 1.84 -17.07 10.66
CA VAL A 166 2.45 -16.75 11.96
C VAL A 166 1.95 -15.42 12.50
N ALA A 167 1.86 -14.40 11.65
CA ALA A 167 1.35 -13.10 12.07
C ALA A 167 -0.14 -13.14 12.43
N ALA A 168 -0.94 -13.95 11.74
CA ALA A 168 -2.34 -14.17 12.07
C ALA A 168 -2.51 -14.94 13.40
N ILE A 169 -1.68 -15.95 13.68
CA ILE A 169 -1.67 -16.65 14.96
C ILE A 169 -1.41 -15.65 16.10
N ARG A 170 -0.36 -14.83 15.98
CA ARG A 170 -0.04 -13.80 16.98
C ARG A 170 -1.19 -12.85 17.23
N LYS A 171 -1.83 -12.38 16.15
CA LYS A 171 -2.98 -11.49 16.24
C LYS A 171 -4.19 -12.18 16.89
N ALA A 172 -4.43 -13.45 16.60
CA ALA A 172 -5.47 -14.24 17.24
C ALA A 172 -5.19 -14.39 18.74
N LEU A 173 -3.95 -14.70 19.14
CA LEU A 173 -3.57 -14.77 20.55
C LEU A 173 -3.82 -13.44 21.30
N ASP A 174 -3.59 -12.30 20.65
CA ASP A 174 -3.92 -10.99 21.22
C ASP A 174 -5.44 -10.81 21.39
N ILE A 175 -6.24 -11.18 20.38
CA ILE A 175 -7.71 -11.13 20.44
C ILE A 175 -8.24 -12.05 21.54
N LYS A 176 -7.62 -13.23 21.72
CA LYS A 176 -7.98 -14.21 22.75
C LYS A 176 -7.46 -13.85 24.15
N GLY A 177 -6.73 -12.74 24.31
CA GLY A 177 -6.19 -12.29 25.60
C GLY A 177 -5.06 -13.18 26.14
N ILE A 178 -4.38 -13.95 25.28
CA ILE A 178 -3.29 -14.85 25.68
C ILE A 178 -1.97 -14.08 25.63
N HIS A 179 -1.58 -13.54 26.79
CA HIS A 179 -0.39 -12.70 26.92
C HIS A 179 0.80 -13.41 27.58
N ASP A 180 0.58 -14.53 28.29
CA ASP A 180 1.67 -15.30 28.90
C ASP A 180 2.66 -15.81 27.83
N PRO A 181 3.96 -15.47 27.92
CA PRO A 181 4.93 -15.82 26.90
C PRO A 181 5.06 -17.33 26.65
N ALA A 182 4.97 -18.15 27.69
CA ALA A 182 5.10 -19.60 27.57
C ALA A 182 3.88 -20.23 26.89
N ALA A 183 2.68 -19.76 27.20
CA ALA A 183 1.44 -20.14 26.53
C ALA A 183 1.46 -19.74 25.05
N ARG A 184 1.86 -18.50 24.74
CA ARG A 184 1.97 -18.02 23.36
C ARG A 184 2.92 -18.86 22.54
N ALA A 185 4.10 -19.18 23.09
CA ALA A 185 5.09 -20.01 22.41
C ALA A 185 4.56 -21.43 22.11
N ARG A 186 3.74 -22.01 22.99
CA ARG A 186 3.11 -23.33 22.78
C ARG A 186 2.03 -23.27 21.69
N TRP A 187 1.15 -22.27 21.74
CA TRP A 187 0.14 -22.06 20.71
C TRP A 187 0.75 -21.79 19.34
N GLU A 188 1.73 -20.88 19.25
CA GLU A 188 2.42 -20.54 18.00
C GLU A 188 3.03 -21.80 17.36
N ARG A 189 3.80 -22.59 18.11
CA ARG A 189 4.42 -23.82 17.58
C ARG A 189 3.39 -24.85 17.10
N GLY A 190 2.34 -25.09 17.88
CA GLY A 190 1.35 -26.11 17.54
C GLY A 190 0.51 -25.71 16.33
N MET A 191 0.02 -24.46 16.30
CA MET A 191 -0.79 -23.95 15.20
C MET A 191 0.00 -23.81 13.90
N ASP A 192 1.27 -23.39 13.98
CA ASP A 192 2.18 -23.32 12.83
C ASP A 192 2.39 -24.70 12.20
N LEU A 193 2.65 -25.72 13.05
CA LEU A 193 2.82 -27.09 12.59
C LEU A 193 1.57 -27.64 11.90
N VAL A 194 0.38 -27.38 12.46
CA VAL A 194 -0.88 -27.77 11.82
C VAL A 194 -1.03 -27.08 10.47
N ALA A 195 -0.88 -25.75 10.41
CA ALA A 195 -1.04 -25.01 9.15
C ALA A 195 -0.06 -25.49 8.06
N ARG A 196 1.17 -25.85 8.43
CA ARG A 196 2.14 -26.45 7.51
C ARG A 196 1.64 -27.79 6.95
N ARG A 197 1.13 -28.67 7.83
CA ARG A 197 0.69 -30.02 7.46
C ARG A 197 -0.59 -30.02 6.65
N GLU A 198 -1.53 -29.13 6.99
CA GLU A 198 -2.87 -29.11 6.39
C GLU A 198 -2.92 -28.46 5.01
N SER A 199 -2.09 -27.44 4.77
CA SER A 199 -2.22 -26.60 3.57
C SER A 199 -0.88 -26.09 3.02
N ASN A 200 0.24 -26.43 3.66
CA ASN A 200 1.50 -25.74 3.44
C ASN A 200 1.37 -24.21 3.54
N TYR A 201 0.62 -23.75 4.55
CA TYR A 201 0.32 -22.35 4.83
C TYR A 201 -0.57 -21.65 3.80
N ASP A 202 -1.27 -22.39 2.94
CA ASP A 202 -2.12 -21.77 1.92
C ASP A 202 -3.51 -21.37 2.46
N ALA A 203 -3.72 -20.05 2.59
CA ALA A 203 -5.00 -19.48 3.00
C ALA A 203 -6.15 -19.76 2.01
N ASN A 204 -5.82 -20.09 0.75
CA ASN A 204 -6.79 -20.37 -0.31
C ASN A 204 -6.93 -21.86 -0.61
N ALA A 205 -6.25 -22.75 0.13
CA ALA A 205 -6.34 -24.18 -0.09
C ALA A 205 -7.80 -24.66 -0.01
N VAL A 206 -8.19 -25.52 -0.95
CA VAL A 206 -9.50 -26.17 -0.98
C VAL A 206 -9.28 -27.66 -1.26
N ASN A 207 -9.68 -28.52 -0.34
CA ASN A 207 -9.69 -29.95 -0.59
C ASN A 207 -10.96 -30.34 -1.34
N GLY A 208 -10.81 -30.85 -2.57
CA GLY A 208 -11.94 -31.20 -3.44
C GLY A 208 -12.25 -32.69 -3.51
N TRP A 209 -11.46 -33.57 -2.88
CA TRP A 209 -11.47 -35.01 -3.17
C TRP A 209 -11.91 -35.89 -1.99
N ASP A 210 -12.05 -35.32 -0.79
CA ASP A 210 -12.44 -36.08 0.41
C ASP A 210 -13.96 -36.25 0.54
N VAL A 211 -14.38 -37.02 1.56
CA VAL A 211 -15.80 -37.26 1.86
C VAL A 211 -16.57 -35.96 2.16
N ASN A 212 -15.89 -34.93 2.66
CA ASN A 212 -16.52 -33.64 2.96
C ASN A 212 -16.79 -32.85 1.69
N ALA A 213 -15.87 -32.89 0.73
CA ALA A 213 -16.06 -32.35 -0.60
C ALA A 213 -17.20 -33.06 -1.35
N ALA A 214 -17.26 -34.39 -1.27
CA ALA A 214 -18.37 -35.18 -1.82
C ALA A 214 -19.73 -34.82 -1.18
N ARG A 215 -19.73 -34.41 0.09
CA ARG A 215 -20.91 -33.90 0.83
C ARG A 215 -21.18 -32.40 0.62
N GLY A 216 -20.42 -31.72 -0.24
CA GLY A 216 -20.63 -30.31 -0.58
C GLY A 216 -20.06 -29.30 0.43
N THR A 217 -19.28 -29.75 1.42
CA THR A 217 -18.65 -28.88 2.43
C THR A 217 -17.14 -29.11 2.48
N PRO A 218 -16.39 -28.78 1.41
CA PRO A 218 -14.95 -29.03 1.36
C PRO A 218 -14.19 -28.30 2.49
N SER A 219 -13.12 -28.94 2.94
CA SER A 219 -12.14 -28.34 3.85
C SER A 219 -11.38 -27.21 3.15
N ARG A 220 -11.20 -26.08 3.85
CA ARG A 220 -10.68 -24.84 3.27
C ARG A 220 -9.71 -24.10 4.19
N GLY A 221 -8.78 -23.39 3.59
CA GLY A 221 -7.87 -22.46 4.25
C GLY A 221 -6.69 -23.11 4.93
N ALA A 222 -5.93 -22.31 5.68
CA ALA A 222 -4.64 -22.71 6.21
C ALA A 222 -4.74 -23.87 7.22
N TRP A 223 -5.85 -23.95 7.97
CA TRP A 223 -6.13 -25.03 8.93
C TRP A 223 -7.21 -26.00 8.45
N GLN A 224 -7.55 -25.98 7.15
CA GLN A 224 -8.46 -26.95 6.50
C GLN A 224 -9.80 -27.15 7.24
N PHE A 225 -10.44 -26.06 7.66
CA PHE A 225 -11.76 -26.13 8.27
C PHE A 225 -12.84 -26.45 7.24
N ILE A 226 -13.81 -27.28 7.61
CA ILE A 226 -15.11 -27.32 6.92
C ILE A 226 -15.98 -26.14 7.37
N ALA A 227 -16.88 -25.70 6.49
CA ALA A 227 -17.77 -24.56 6.74
C ALA A 227 -18.54 -24.60 8.07
N PRO A 228 -19.23 -25.71 8.43
CA PRO A 228 -20.02 -25.76 9.67
C PRO A 228 -19.15 -25.65 10.92
N THR A 229 -17.98 -26.29 10.95
CA THR A 229 -17.06 -26.21 12.08
C THR A 229 -16.50 -24.80 12.25
N PHE A 230 -16.09 -24.15 11.15
CA PHE A 230 -15.62 -22.76 11.22
C PHE A 230 -16.71 -21.83 11.77
N ALA A 231 -17.95 -21.98 11.31
CA ALA A 231 -19.06 -21.17 11.79
C ALA A 231 -19.37 -21.41 13.28
N ALA A 232 -19.36 -22.67 13.72
CA ALA A 232 -19.65 -23.04 15.11
C ALA A 232 -18.62 -22.50 16.12
N TYR A 233 -17.35 -22.38 15.70
CA TYR A 233 -16.24 -21.94 16.56
C TYR A 233 -15.72 -20.53 16.20
N HIS A 234 -16.43 -19.81 15.33
CA HIS A 234 -16.07 -18.45 14.89
C HIS A 234 -15.91 -17.50 16.08
N GLU A 235 -14.95 -16.58 15.99
CA GLU A 235 -14.74 -15.55 17.01
C GLU A 235 -15.51 -14.26 16.66
N PRO A 236 -16.46 -13.82 17.52
CA PRO A 236 -17.16 -12.57 17.31
C PRO A 236 -16.21 -11.38 17.12
N GLY A 237 -16.54 -10.50 16.17
CA GLY A 237 -15.69 -9.35 15.83
C GLY A 237 -14.56 -9.65 14.84
N THR A 238 -14.42 -10.89 14.38
CA THR A 238 -13.53 -11.25 13.25
C THR A 238 -14.31 -11.50 11.95
N SER A 239 -13.61 -11.63 10.82
CA SER A 239 -14.21 -11.87 9.50
C SER A 239 -15.02 -13.18 9.46
N HIS A 240 -16.16 -13.19 8.76
CA HIS A 240 -16.92 -14.43 8.50
C HIS A 240 -16.36 -15.25 7.32
N SER A 241 -15.29 -14.79 6.68
CA SER A 241 -14.64 -15.56 5.62
C SER A 241 -13.76 -16.66 6.21
N ILE A 242 -14.01 -17.91 5.79
CA ILE A 242 -13.16 -19.06 6.13
C ILE A 242 -11.75 -18.95 5.56
N HIS A 243 -11.48 -18.02 4.64
CA HIS A 243 -10.14 -17.76 4.09
C HIS A 243 -9.39 -16.66 4.83
N ASP A 244 -10.02 -15.97 5.80
CA ASP A 244 -9.33 -15.01 6.65
C ASP A 244 -8.50 -15.74 7.70
N LEU A 245 -7.18 -15.54 7.67
CA LEU A 245 -6.25 -16.26 8.56
C LEU A 245 -6.45 -15.92 10.04
N VAL A 246 -6.83 -14.68 10.37
CA VAL A 246 -7.07 -14.29 11.77
C VAL A 246 -8.34 -14.95 12.28
N ALA A 247 -9.42 -14.91 11.50
CA ALA A 247 -10.66 -15.58 11.85
C ALA A 247 -10.46 -17.11 11.99
N GLN A 248 -9.73 -17.75 11.07
CA GLN A 248 -9.40 -19.18 11.18
C GLN A 248 -8.53 -19.48 12.41
N ALA A 249 -7.53 -18.65 12.71
CA ALA A 249 -6.67 -18.86 13.87
C ALA A 249 -7.48 -18.73 15.18
N CYS A 250 -8.37 -17.73 15.30
CA CYS A 250 -9.26 -17.63 16.46
C CYS A 250 -10.21 -18.83 16.54
N ALA A 251 -10.80 -19.25 15.41
CA ALA A 251 -11.67 -20.43 15.36
C ALA A 251 -10.93 -21.72 15.74
N PHE A 252 -9.65 -21.86 15.34
CA PHE A 252 -8.80 -22.98 15.75
C PHE A 252 -8.60 -23.02 17.27
N ILE A 253 -8.30 -21.89 17.91
CA ILE A 253 -8.14 -21.84 19.37
C ILE A 253 -9.46 -22.23 20.06
N ASN A 254 -10.59 -21.72 19.58
CA ASN A 254 -11.91 -22.06 20.13
C ASN A 254 -12.23 -23.55 19.93
N TYR A 255 -11.97 -24.10 18.75
CA TYR A 255 -12.18 -25.51 18.42
C TYR A 255 -11.28 -26.43 19.25
N ALA A 256 -9.99 -26.11 19.35
CA ALA A 256 -9.03 -26.86 20.15
C ALA A 256 -9.45 -26.93 21.63
N ARG A 257 -9.93 -25.81 22.19
CA ARG A 257 -10.38 -25.77 23.59
C ARG A 257 -11.73 -26.45 23.79
N GLY A 258 -12.71 -26.17 22.93
CA GLY A 258 -14.08 -26.64 23.10
C GLY A 258 -14.30 -28.10 22.71
N HIS A 259 -13.65 -28.57 21.64
CA HIS A 259 -13.80 -29.94 21.15
C HIS A 259 -12.75 -30.89 21.72
N TYR A 260 -11.48 -30.49 21.73
CA TYR A 260 -10.38 -31.38 22.18
C TYR A 260 -9.99 -31.20 23.65
N GLY A 261 -10.54 -30.20 24.36
CA GLY A 261 -10.21 -29.93 25.75
C GLY A 261 -8.78 -29.43 25.95
N VAL A 262 -8.23 -28.70 24.99
CA VAL A 262 -6.91 -28.06 25.11
C VAL A 262 -6.95 -27.00 26.22
N ALA A 263 -5.96 -27.01 27.10
CA ALA A 263 -5.82 -26.03 28.18
C ALA A 263 -5.58 -24.62 27.61
N ALA A 264 -5.97 -23.58 28.34
CA ALA A 264 -5.78 -22.19 27.90
C ALA A 264 -4.30 -21.86 27.58
N ASP A 265 -3.38 -22.52 28.27
CA ASP A 265 -1.95 -22.36 28.13
C ASP A 265 -1.32 -23.26 27.04
N ALA A 266 -2.10 -24.11 26.37
CA ALA A 266 -1.66 -25.09 25.38
C ALA A 266 -0.63 -26.14 25.86
N SER A 267 -0.52 -26.39 27.17
CA SER A 267 0.36 -27.44 27.73
C SER A 267 0.11 -28.82 27.13
N ASN A 268 -1.16 -29.13 26.87
CA ASN A 268 -1.61 -30.42 26.36
C ASN A 268 -1.96 -30.41 24.86
N LEU A 269 -1.64 -29.34 24.11
CA LEU A 269 -2.07 -29.18 22.71
C LEU A 269 -1.60 -30.34 21.82
N ALA A 270 -0.32 -30.70 21.87
CA ALA A 270 0.23 -31.82 21.08
C ALA A 270 -0.31 -33.19 21.51
N VAL A 271 -0.68 -33.34 22.78
CA VAL A 271 -1.29 -34.58 23.30
C VAL A 271 -2.72 -34.72 22.79
N ARG A 272 -3.48 -33.62 22.73
CA ARG A 272 -4.89 -33.59 22.34
C ARG A 272 -5.10 -33.53 20.82
N ILE A 273 -4.17 -32.92 20.09
CA ILE A 273 -4.24 -32.75 18.64
C ILE A 273 -2.98 -33.32 18.01
N GLN A 274 -3.10 -34.50 17.39
CA GLN A 274 -1.97 -35.20 16.76
C GLN A 274 -1.27 -34.34 15.68
N GLN A 275 -2.02 -33.57 14.90
CA GLN A 275 -1.43 -32.69 13.88
C GLN A 275 -0.49 -31.64 14.47
N ALA A 276 -0.68 -31.28 15.74
CA ALA A 276 0.17 -30.35 16.48
C ALA A 276 1.36 -31.03 17.19
N ASP A 277 1.55 -32.35 17.05
CA ASP A 277 2.69 -33.09 17.58
C ASP A 277 3.78 -33.30 16.51
N PRO A 278 4.98 -32.69 16.66
CA PRO A 278 6.07 -32.87 15.69
C PRO A 278 6.67 -34.27 15.72
N ARG A 279 6.47 -35.04 16.80
CA ARG A 279 7.02 -36.40 16.97
C ARG A 279 6.16 -37.48 16.32
N ARG A 280 4.93 -37.15 15.94
CA ARG A 280 3.99 -38.07 15.29
C ARG A 280 3.90 -37.73 13.81
N ALA A 281 3.70 -38.76 12.99
CA ALA A 281 3.42 -38.57 11.57
C ALA A 281 2.14 -37.74 11.38
N PRO A 282 2.06 -36.90 10.33
CA PRO A 282 0.82 -36.26 9.93
C PRO A 282 -0.25 -37.32 9.71
N ARG A 283 -1.46 -37.09 10.21
CA ARG A 283 -2.60 -37.95 9.87
C ARG A 283 -3.14 -37.47 8.52
N GLY A 284 -3.17 -38.34 7.52
CA GLY A 284 -3.94 -38.04 6.31
C GLY A 284 -5.44 -38.02 6.67
N TYR A 285 -6.20 -37.16 5.97
CA TYR A 285 -7.67 -37.22 6.01
C TYR A 285 -8.18 -38.56 5.48
#